data_AF-A0A1C0V1Q5-F1
#
_entry.id   AF-A0A1C0V1Q5-F1
#
_cell.length_a   1.000
_cell.length_b   1.000
_cell.length_c   1.000
_cell.angle_alpha   90.00
_cell.angle_beta   90.00
_cell.angle_gamma   90.00
#
_symmetry.space_group_name_H-M   'P 1'
#
loop_
_entity.id
_entity.type
_entity.pdbx_description
1 polymer ?
#
loop_
_entity_poly.entity_id
_entity_poly.type
_entity_poly.pdbx_seq_one_letter_code
_entity_poly.pdbx_strand_id
1 'polypeptide(L)'
;MPAVSVAIDIGTLITTHPEIHNGSPIIAGTGVTVRRIALDYKMGLTPEEITQEIPHLTLSQVYAALAFYHTNKDMIEADIAAQEVEAERLDAVSLVSVESDMTIKEAALFLNVSEIFINKLLLEGAINYVMVGSERRICLADLMAYKKQRTVKRREILRELAQFSQEEELNDKRVYS
;
A
#
# COMPACT_ATOMS: atom_id res chain seq x y z
N MET A 1 -27.82 -25.48 -17.70
CA MET A 1 -26.92 -24.68 -18.54
C MET A 1 -25.50 -24.90 -18.03
N PRO A 2 -24.52 -25.29 -18.85
CA PRO A 2 -23.15 -25.42 -18.37
C PRO A 2 -22.54 -24.01 -18.21
N ALA A 3 -21.96 -23.73 -17.05
CA ALA A 3 -21.18 -22.52 -16.83
C ALA A 3 -19.88 -22.62 -17.65
N VAL A 4 -19.70 -21.72 -18.62
CA VAL A 4 -18.46 -21.62 -19.39
C VAL A 4 -17.42 -20.99 -18.47
N SER A 5 -16.48 -21.81 -18.00
CA SER A 5 -15.28 -21.34 -17.31
C SER A 5 -14.35 -20.72 -18.36
N VAL A 6 -14.23 -19.40 -18.36
CA VAL A 6 -13.26 -18.68 -19.20
C VAL A 6 -11.95 -18.61 -18.41
N ALA A 7 -10.88 -19.16 -18.98
CA ALA A 7 -9.54 -19.04 -18.41
C ALA A 7 -9.09 -17.56 -18.50
N ILE A 8 -8.69 -16.99 -17.36
CA ILE A 8 -8.17 -15.62 -17.30
C ILE A 8 -6.67 -15.65 -17.63
N ASP A 9 -6.25 -14.83 -18.58
CA ASP A 9 -4.84 -14.64 -18.89
C ASP A 9 -4.18 -13.76 -17.81
N ILE A 10 -3.20 -14.31 -17.12
CA ILE A 10 -2.43 -13.64 -16.05
C ILE A 10 -1.74 -12.38 -16.59
N GLY A 11 -1.36 -12.36 -17.88
CA GLY A 11 -0.76 -11.21 -18.55
C GLY A 11 -1.66 -9.96 -18.58
N THR A 12 -2.97 -10.13 -18.40
CA THR A 12 -3.94 -9.01 -18.37
C THR A 12 -4.06 -8.34 -17.00
N LEU A 13 -3.47 -8.94 -15.96
CA LEU A 13 -3.58 -8.44 -14.57
C LEU A 13 -2.60 -7.31 -14.26
N ILE A 14 -1.59 -7.10 -15.09
CA ILE A 14 -0.61 -6.01 -14.96
C ILE A 14 -0.72 -5.11 -16.19
N THR A 15 -0.93 -3.82 -15.96
CA THR A 15 -0.96 -2.82 -17.03
C THR A 15 0.06 -1.72 -16.76
N THR A 16 0.45 -1.00 -17.79
CA THR A 16 1.30 0.19 -17.67
C THR A 16 0.54 1.34 -18.27
N HIS A 17 0.40 2.43 -17.52
CA HIS A 17 -0.24 3.63 -18.03
C HIS A 17 0.77 4.78 -18.00
N PRO A 18 1.25 5.28 -19.15
CA PRO A 18 2.35 6.25 -19.22
C PRO A 18 2.10 7.54 -18.41
N GLU A 19 0.84 7.95 -18.33
CA GLU A 19 0.42 9.17 -17.61
C GLU A 19 0.25 8.98 -16.09
N ILE A 20 0.31 7.73 -15.59
CA ILE A 20 0.06 7.40 -14.19
C ILE A 20 1.36 6.86 -13.58
N HIS A 21 1.81 7.45 -12.47
CA HIS A 21 3.05 7.07 -11.77
C HIS A 21 4.28 6.97 -12.72
N ASN A 22 4.40 7.87 -13.70
CA ASN A 22 5.46 7.89 -14.71
C ASN A 22 5.63 6.57 -15.49
N GLY A 23 4.54 5.87 -15.78
CA GLY A 23 4.59 4.60 -16.52
C GLY A 23 4.96 3.39 -15.66
N SER A 24 5.00 3.54 -14.33
CA SER A 24 5.19 2.42 -13.41
C SER A 24 4.13 1.33 -13.66
N PRO A 25 4.49 0.04 -13.66
CA PRO A 25 3.51 -1.04 -13.77
C PRO A 25 2.49 -0.99 -12.63
N ILE A 26 1.22 -1.09 -12.98
CA ILE A 26 0.07 -1.07 -12.07
C ILE A 26 -0.74 -2.35 -12.20
N ILE A 27 -1.45 -2.71 -11.15
CA ILE A 27 -2.39 -3.83 -11.19
C ILE A 27 -3.67 -3.38 -11.89
N ALA A 28 -4.08 -4.14 -12.91
CA ALA A 28 -5.24 -3.86 -13.74
C ALA A 28 -6.51 -3.63 -12.92
N GLY A 29 -7.24 -2.55 -13.24
CA GLY A 29 -8.46 -2.18 -12.52
C GLY A 29 -8.22 -1.54 -11.15
N THR A 30 -6.96 -1.27 -10.79
CA THR A 30 -6.60 -0.62 -9.53
C THR A 30 -5.58 0.50 -9.76
N GLY A 31 -5.34 1.31 -8.73
CA GLY A 31 -4.24 2.29 -8.70
C GLY A 31 -2.96 1.78 -8.02
N VAL A 32 -2.88 0.49 -7.67
CA VAL A 32 -1.76 -0.06 -6.89
C VAL A 32 -0.62 -0.43 -7.83
N THR A 33 0.58 0.07 -7.54
CA THR A 33 1.78 -0.22 -8.33
C THR A 33 2.38 -1.58 -7.98
N VAL A 34 3.01 -2.23 -8.96
CA VAL A 34 3.83 -3.44 -8.72
C VAL A 34 4.97 -3.13 -7.75
N ARG A 35 5.53 -1.91 -7.82
CA ARG A 35 6.52 -1.39 -6.86
C ARG A 35 6.04 -1.52 -5.42
N ARG A 36 4.79 -1.15 -5.12
CA ARG A 36 4.23 -1.24 -3.76
C ARG A 36 4.20 -2.69 -3.26
N ILE A 37 3.73 -3.62 -4.10
CA ILE A 37 3.68 -5.05 -3.77
C ILE A 37 5.09 -5.62 -3.55
N ALA A 38 6.04 -5.23 -4.41
CA ALA A 38 7.44 -5.63 -4.27
C ALA A 38 8.05 -5.11 -2.96
N LEU A 39 7.75 -3.88 -2.55
CA LEU A 39 8.18 -3.32 -1.27
C LEU A 39 7.62 -4.10 -0.08
N ASP A 40 6.30 -4.34 -0.06
CA ASP A 40 5.66 -5.09 1.03
C ASP A 40 6.24 -6.53 1.11
N TYR A 41 6.46 -7.20 -0.03
CA TYR A 41 7.11 -8.51 -0.10
C TYR A 41 8.57 -8.48 0.41
N LYS A 42 9.35 -7.46 0.04
CA LYS A 42 10.73 -7.28 0.54
C LYS A 42 10.79 -7.02 2.05
N MET A 43 9.72 -6.47 2.64
CA MET A 43 9.59 -6.32 4.09
C MET A 43 9.21 -7.62 4.81
N GLY A 44 9.06 -8.72 4.05
CA GLY A 44 8.79 -10.06 4.57
C GLY A 44 7.31 -10.42 4.63
N LEU A 45 6.42 -9.59 4.07
CA LEU A 45 5.00 -9.93 4.02
C LEU A 45 4.74 -11.04 3.00
N THR A 46 3.86 -11.98 3.35
CA THR A 46 3.40 -13.01 2.42
C THR A 46 2.36 -12.46 1.44
N PRO A 47 2.15 -13.10 0.28
CA PRO A 47 1.10 -12.69 -0.66
C PRO A 47 -0.29 -12.58 -0.02
N GLU A 48 -0.61 -13.49 0.91
CA GLU A 48 -1.86 -13.51 1.64
C GLU A 48 -1.96 -12.29 2.57
N GLU A 49 -0.91 -11.97 3.32
CA GLU A 49 -0.85 -10.77 4.17
C GLU A 49 -0.98 -9.49 3.34
N ILE A 50 -0.35 -9.43 2.16
CA ILE A 50 -0.45 -8.29 1.24
C ILE A 50 -1.90 -8.09 0.77
N THR A 51 -2.64 -9.16 0.46
CA THR A 51 -4.07 -9.05 0.12
C THR A 51 -4.93 -8.56 1.28
N GLN A 52 -4.60 -8.97 2.52
CA GLN A 52 -5.31 -8.47 3.70
C GLN A 52 -5.03 -6.98 3.95
N GLU A 53 -3.79 -6.55 3.69
CA GLU A 53 -3.36 -5.16 3.81
C GLU A 53 -3.98 -4.23 2.78
N ILE A 54 -4.29 -4.78 1.60
CA ILE A 54 -4.86 -4.09 0.44
C ILE A 54 -6.14 -4.81 0.00
N PRO A 55 -7.28 -4.59 0.68
CA PRO A 55 -8.50 -5.41 0.52
C PRO A 55 -9.15 -5.36 -0.88
N HIS A 56 -8.73 -4.44 -1.73
CA HIS A 56 -9.20 -4.31 -3.12
C HIS A 56 -8.32 -5.10 -4.10
N LEU A 57 -7.29 -5.80 -3.61
CA LEU A 57 -6.48 -6.72 -4.40
C LEU A 57 -6.89 -8.15 -4.14
N THR A 58 -6.93 -8.92 -5.23
CA THR A 58 -7.09 -10.37 -5.15
C THR A 58 -5.73 -11.04 -5.00
N LEU A 59 -5.72 -12.25 -4.44
CA LEU A 59 -4.51 -13.05 -4.32
C LEU A 59 -3.86 -13.34 -5.67
N SER A 60 -4.67 -13.57 -6.71
CA SER A 60 -4.19 -13.71 -8.08
C SER A 60 -3.45 -12.48 -8.61
N GLN A 61 -3.93 -11.28 -8.29
CA GLN A 61 -3.26 -10.03 -8.68
C GLN A 61 -1.94 -9.84 -7.95
N VAL A 62 -1.87 -10.19 -6.66
CA VAL A 62 -0.62 -10.13 -5.89
C VAL A 62 0.41 -11.11 -6.45
N TYR A 63 0.03 -12.37 -6.71
CA TYR A 63 0.93 -13.34 -7.33
C TYR A 63 1.37 -12.91 -8.74
N ALA A 64 0.47 -12.33 -9.55
CA ALA A 64 0.81 -11.80 -10.86
C ALA A 64 1.85 -10.66 -10.75
N ALA A 65 1.67 -9.75 -9.79
CA ALA A 65 2.61 -8.66 -9.53
C ALA A 65 3.98 -9.18 -9.06
N LEU A 66 4.02 -10.20 -8.20
CA LEU A 66 5.26 -10.83 -7.76
C LEU A 66 5.98 -11.58 -8.89
N ALA A 67 5.24 -12.33 -9.71
CA ALA A 67 5.79 -12.96 -10.91
C ALA A 67 6.38 -11.91 -11.87
N PHE A 68 5.67 -10.79 -12.09
CA PHE A 68 6.18 -9.68 -12.88
C PHE A 68 7.44 -9.07 -12.27
N TYR A 69 7.44 -8.83 -10.95
CA TYR A 69 8.61 -8.32 -10.23
C TYR A 69 9.82 -9.22 -10.39
N HIS A 70 9.69 -10.54 -10.19
CA HIS A 70 10.82 -11.46 -10.33
C HIS A 70 11.34 -11.56 -11.77
N THR A 71 10.46 -11.40 -12.76
CA THR A 71 10.84 -11.38 -14.18
C THR A 71 11.53 -10.06 -14.58
N ASN A 72 11.15 -8.95 -13.93
CA ASN A 72 11.61 -7.60 -14.24
C ASN A 72 12.31 -6.93 -13.05
N LYS A 73 13.07 -7.72 -12.29
CA LYS A 73 13.58 -7.32 -10.96
C LYS A 73 14.41 -6.06 -11.04
N ASP A 74 15.37 -6.00 -11.97
CA ASP A 74 16.29 -4.85 -12.10
C ASP A 74 15.54 -3.54 -12.39
N MET A 75 14.50 -3.60 -13.22
CA MET A 75 13.67 -2.43 -13.54
C MET A 75 12.91 -1.93 -12.31
N ILE A 76 12.28 -2.83 -11.55
CA ILE A 76 11.49 -2.46 -10.37
C ILE A 76 12.40 -2.02 -9.21
N GLU A 77 13.55 -2.66 -9.03
CA GLU A 77 14.55 -2.26 -8.03
C GLU A 77 15.12 -0.88 -8.32
N ALA A 78 15.41 -0.56 -9.59
CA ALA A 78 15.83 0.78 -9.99
C ALA A 78 14.75 1.84 -9.71
N ASP A 79 13.48 1.50 -9.95
CA ASP A 79 12.33 2.37 -9.66
C ASP A 79 12.11 2.55 -8.14
N ILE A 80 12.29 1.50 -7.33
CA ILE A 80 12.29 1.59 -5.86
C ILE A 80 13.39 2.54 -5.39
N ALA A 81 14.64 2.34 -5.85
CA ALA A 81 15.77 3.16 -5.46
C ALA A 81 15.60 4.62 -5.90
N ALA A 82 15.05 4.86 -7.10
CA ALA A 82 14.77 6.21 -7.58
C ALA A 82 13.72 6.92 -6.71
N GLN A 83 12.69 6.20 -6.25
CA GLN A 83 11.69 6.74 -5.32
C GLN A 83 12.25 7.00 -3.93
N GLU A 84 13.14 6.14 -3.41
CA GLU A 84 13.83 6.37 -2.13
C GLU A 84 14.73 7.61 -2.20
N VAL A 85 15.52 7.77 -3.28
CA VAL A 85 16.34 8.98 -3.47
C VAL A 85 15.48 10.23 -3.62
N GLU A 86 14.34 10.15 -4.30
CA GLU A 86 13.43 11.31 -4.41
C GLU A 86 12.77 11.64 -3.07
N ALA A 87 12.38 10.63 -2.29
CA ALA A 87 11.87 10.81 -0.93
C ALA A 87 12.95 11.40 0.00
N GLU A 88 14.19 10.92 -0.09
CA GLU A 88 15.34 11.45 0.65
C GLU A 88 15.71 12.86 0.19
N ARG A 89 15.55 13.20 -1.10
CA ARG A 89 15.73 14.57 -1.60
C ARG A 89 14.63 15.49 -1.11
N LEU A 90 13.38 15.03 -1.03
CA LEU A 90 12.30 15.75 -0.36
C LEU A 90 12.63 15.95 1.14
N ASP A 91 13.23 14.96 1.79
CA ASP A 91 13.70 15.08 3.19
C ASP A 91 14.91 16.02 3.33
N ALA A 92 15.85 16.03 2.37
CA ALA A 92 17.05 16.87 2.39
C ALA A 92 16.78 18.32 1.95
N VAL A 93 15.79 18.55 1.08
CA VAL A 93 15.32 19.88 0.68
C VAL A 93 14.35 20.48 1.72
N SER A 94 13.76 19.66 2.59
CA SER A 94 12.89 20.11 3.70
C SER A 94 13.60 20.41 5.02
N LEU A 95 14.95 20.45 5.04
CA LEU A 95 15.70 21.17 6.09
C LEU A 95 15.46 22.69 6.06
N VAL A 96 14.69 23.18 5.09
CA VAL A 96 13.96 24.46 5.19
C VAL A 96 12.47 24.16 5.40
N SER A 97 12.02 24.42 6.62
CA SER A 97 10.60 24.46 7.07
C SER A 97 9.93 23.12 7.39
N VAL A 98 10.37 22.50 8.48
CA VAL A 98 9.75 21.37 9.22
C VAL A 98 8.34 21.69 9.79
N GLU A 99 7.77 22.86 9.49
CA GLU A 99 6.44 23.30 9.94
C GLU A 99 5.51 23.66 8.76
N SER A 100 5.79 23.14 7.56
CA SER A 100 4.97 23.45 6.40
C SER A 100 3.72 22.57 6.38
N ASP A 101 2.59 23.19 6.65
CA ASP A 101 1.24 22.68 6.45
C ASP A 101 1.07 22.13 5.00
N MET A 102 1.00 20.80 4.85
CA MET A 102 0.90 20.11 3.56
C MET A 102 -0.51 20.16 2.99
N THR A 103 -0.64 20.27 1.67
CA THR A 103 -1.93 20.15 0.98
C THR A 103 -2.42 18.71 0.95
N ILE A 104 -3.71 18.51 0.66
CA ILE A 104 -4.31 17.18 0.50
C ILE A 104 -3.56 16.35 -0.57
N LYS A 105 -3.12 16.99 -1.65
CA LYS A 105 -2.42 16.33 -2.76
C LYS A 105 -1.06 15.80 -2.34
N GLU A 106 -0.30 16.64 -1.65
CA GLU A 106 1.02 16.27 -1.12
C GLU A 106 0.89 15.19 -0.05
N ALA A 107 -0.13 15.28 0.81
CA ALA A 107 -0.43 14.26 1.81
C ALA A 107 -0.83 12.91 1.18
N ALA A 108 -1.63 12.94 0.10
CA ALA A 108 -2.05 11.75 -0.64
C ALA A 108 -0.84 11.04 -1.27
N LEU A 109 0.05 11.83 -1.89
CA LEU A 109 1.31 11.33 -2.44
C LEU A 109 2.20 10.73 -1.34
N PHE A 110 2.34 11.42 -0.20
CA PHE A 110 3.18 10.97 0.92
C PHE A 110 2.69 9.66 1.56
N LEU A 111 1.37 9.49 1.70
CA LEU A 111 0.76 8.26 2.22
C LEU A 111 0.54 7.19 1.14
N ASN A 112 0.84 7.50 -0.14
CA ASN A 112 0.58 6.64 -1.30
C ASN A 112 -0.87 6.15 -1.36
N VAL A 113 -1.81 7.08 -1.20
CA VAL A 113 -3.27 6.87 -1.19
C VAL A 113 -3.94 7.88 -2.13
N SER A 114 -5.23 7.70 -2.41
CA SER A 114 -5.98 8.69 -3.19
C SER A 114 -6.28 9.96 -2.38
N GLU A 115 -6.40 11.10 -3.06
CA GLU A 115 -6.84 12.38 -2.45
C GLU A 115 -8.22 12.27 -1.78
N ILE A 116 -9.08 11.40 -2.31
CA ILE A 116 -10.40 11.08 -1.74
C ILE A 116 -10.24 10.44 -0.36
N PHE A 117 -9.26 9.52 -0.22
CA PHE A 117 -9.00 8.85 1.05
C PHE A 117 -8.48 9.83 2.11
N ILE A 118 -7.63 10.78 1.75
CA ILE A 118 -7.18 11.83 2.69
C ILE A 118 -8.37 12.68 3.15
N ASN A 119 -9.24 13.12 2.24
CA ASN A 119 -10.45 13.86 2.63
C ASN A 119 -11.34 13.07 3.60
N LYS A 120 -11.47 11.76 3.38
CA LYS A 120 -12.19 10.87 4.30
C LYS A 120 -11.56 10.88 5.70
N LEU A 121 -10.23 10.76 5.79
CA LEU A 121 -9.52 10.77 7.08
C LEU A 121 -9.66 12.10 7.82
N LEU A 122 -9.70 13.22 7.09
CA LEU A 122 -9.95 14.54 7.68
C LEU A 122 -11.38 14.67 8.23
N LEU A 123 -12.38 14.17 7.49
CA LEU A 123 -13.78 14.18 7.92
C LEU A 123 -14.03 13.26 9.11
N GLU A 124 -13.34 12.12 9.16
CA GLU A 124 -13.41 11.14 10.26
C GLU A 124 -12.61 11.59 11.50
N GLY A 125 -11.87 12.69 11.42
CA GLY A 125 -11.03 13.20 12.51
C GLY A 125 -9.83 12.29 12.84
N ALA A 126 -9.45 11.40 11.92
CA ALA A 126 -8.33 10.50 12.09
C ALA A 126 -6.98 11.22 11.95
N ILE A 127 -6.97 12.36 11.26
CA ILE A 127 -5.81 13.23 11.05
C ILE A 127 -6.29 14.68 11.24
N ASN A 128 -5.55 15.45 12.03
CA ASN A 128 -5.86 16.85 12.25
C ASN A 128 -5.56 17.68 11.00
N TYR A 129 -6.34 18.74 10.78
CA TYR A 129 -6.09 19.70 9.72
C TYR A 129 -6.32 21.13 10.21
N VAL A 130 -5.62 22.05 9.57
CA VAL A 130 -5.78 23.50 9.74
C VAL A 130 -6.33 24.08 8.44
N MET A 131 -7.19 25.08 8.56
CA MET A 131 -7.66 25.85 7.41
C MET A 131 -6.71 27.02 7.18
N VAL A 132 -6.03 27.02 6.02
CA VAL A 132 -5.18 28.16 5.61
C VAL A 132 -5.81 28.76 4.36
N GLY A 133 -6.56 29.86 4.56
CA GLY A 133 -7.39 30.45 3.52
C GLY A 133 -8.57 29.52 3.16
N SER A 134 -8.64 29.11 1.89
CA SER A 134 -9.70 28.24 1.37
C SER A 134 -9.33 26.75 1.37
N GLU A 135 -8.07 26.40 1.65
CA GLU A 135 -7.55 25.04 1.54
C GLU A 135 -7.32 24.41 2.92
N ARG A 136 -7.64 23.12 3.02
CA ARG A 136 -7.28 22.29 4.18
C ARG A 136 -5.81 21.90 4.07
N ARG A 137 -5.08 22.12 5.16
CA ARG A 137 -3.69 21.71 5.26
C ARG A 137 -3.45 20.81 6.46
N ILE A 138 -2.48 19.93 6.33
CA ILE A 138 -2.20 18.83 7.26
C ILE A 138 -0.75 18.94 7.71
N CYS A 139 -0.52 18.87 9.01
CA CYS A 139 0.84 18.86 9.53
C CYS A 139 1.52 17.52 9.19
N LEU A 140 2.77 17.59 8.72
CA LEU A 140 3.57 16.41 8.40
C LEU A 140 3.73 15.46 9.60
N ALA A 141 3.83 16.02 10.82
CA ALA A 141 3.91 15.23 12.05
C ALA A 141 2.67 14.34 12.25
N ASP A 142 1.48 14.84 11.95
CA ASP A 142 0.23 14.08 12.05
C ASP A 142 0.16 12.98 10.98
N LEU A 143 0.64 13.25 9.77
CA LEU A 143 0.72 12.24 8.70
C LEU A 143 1.70 11.12 9.05
N MET A 144 2.87 11.46 9.60
CA MET A 144 3.85 10.49 10.05
C MET A 144 3.34 9.65 11.23
N ALA A 145 2.68 10.29 12.20
CA ALA A 145 2.04 9.61 13.31
C ALA A 145 0.96 8.63 12.83
N TYR A 146 0.12 9.06 11.89
CA TYR A 146 -0.90 8.21 11.28
C TYR A 146 -0.29 7.02 10.52
N LYS A 147 0.74 7.25 9.70
CA LYS A 147 1.47 6.20 8.97
C LYS A 147 2.05 5.16 9.94
N LYS A 148 2.70 5.63 11.01
CA LYS A 148 3.32 4.79 12.05
C LYS A 148 2.28 3.98 12.82
N GLN A 149 1.19 4.61 13.27
CA GLN A 149 0.09 3.93 13.94
C GLN A 149 -0.53 2.85 13.05
N ARG A 150 -0.71 3.15 11.76
CA ARG A 150 -1.26 2.19 10.80
C ARG A 150 -0.33 0.96 10.67
N THR A 151 0.97 1.17 10.52
CA THR A 151 1.96 0.07 10.45
C THR A 151 2.00 -0.77 11.73
N VAL A 152 1.93 -0.14 12.91
CA VAL A 152 1.98 -0.85 14.21
C VAL A 152 0.69 -1.65 14.44
N LYS A 153 -0.47 -1.00 14.26
CA LYS A 153 -1.79 -1.62 14.51
C LYS A 153 -2.06 -2.77 13.54
N ARG A 154 -1.58 -2.67 12.30
CA ARG A 154 -1.62 -3.78 11.33
C ARG A 154 -0.74 -4.94 11.72
N ARG A 155 0.48 -4.66 12.17
CA ARG A 155 1.39 -5.70 12.67
C ARG A 155 0.85 -6.39 13.93
N GLU A 156 0.12 -5.69 14.78
CA GLU A 156 -0.56 -6.29 15.94
C GLU A 156 -1.71 -7.21 15.52
N ILE A 157 -2.61 -6.75 14.64
CA ILE A 157 -3.72 -7.58 14.14
C ILE A 157 -3.21 -8.85 13.45
N LEU A 158 -2.15 -8.74 12.63
CA LEU A 158 -1.54 -9.90 11.96
C LEU A 158 -0.94 -10.89 12.95
N ARG A 159 -0.34 -10.42 14.05
CA ARG A 159 0.17 -11.31 15.13
C ARG A 159 -0.97 -12.00 15.89
N GLU A 160 -2.04 -11.29 16.19
CA GLU A 160 -3.22 -11.87 16.85
C GLU A 160 -3.87 -12.94 15.97
N LEU A 161 -4.06 -12.67 14.67
CA LEU A 161 -4.61 -13.64 13.72
C LEU A 161 -3.71 -14.87 13.55
N ALA A 162 -2.38 -14.68 13.49
CA ALA A 162 -1.43 -15.78 13.42
C ALA A 162 -1.44 -16.67 14.68
N GLN A 163 -1.66 -16.09 15.86
CA GLN A 163 -1.81 -16.84 17.11
C GLN A 163 -3.14 -17.59 17.17
N PHE A 164 -4.24 -16.97 16.74
CA PHE A 164 -5.55 -17.61 16.68
C PHE A 164 -5.56 -18.82 15.74
N SER A 165 -4.87 -18.73 14.59
CA SER A 165 -4.73 -19.85 13.65
C SER A 165 -3.99 -21.05 14.25
N GLN A 166 -2.99 -20.82 15.12
CA GLN A 166 -2.26 -21.91 15.79
C GLN A 166 -3.10 -22.55 16.90
N GLU A 167 -3.92 -21.76 17.61
CA GLU A 167 -4.81 -22.28 18.65
C GLU A 167 -5.98 -23.09 18.07
N GLU A 168 -6.54 -22.71 16.92
CA GLU A 168 -7.58 -23.52 16.25
C GLU A 168 -7.05 -24.87 15.74
N GLU A 169 -5.85 -24.92 15.15
CA GLU A 169 -5.23 -26.19 14.74
C GLU A 169 -4.87 -27.10 15.94
N LEU A 170 -4.62 -26.53 17.12
CA LEU A 170 -4.38 -27.27 18.37
C LEU A 170 -5.67 -27.76 19.03
N ASN A 171 -6.77 -27.03 18.87
CA ASN A 171 -8.07 -27.40 19.42
C ASN A 171 -8.72 -28.53 18.60
N ASP A 172 -8.55 -28.52 17.28
CA ASP A 172 -9.06 -29.59 16.40
C ASP A 172 -8.39 -30.95 16.69
N LYS A 173 -7.11 -30.94 17.10
CA LYS A 173 -6.39 -32.16 17.53
C LYS A 173 -6.83 -32.72 18.88
N ARG A 174 -7.57 -31.96 19.71
CA ARG A 174 -8.14 -32.41 20.99
C ARG A 174 -9.54 -32.98 20.88
N VAL A 175 -10.26 -32.70 19.79
CA VAL A 175 -11.63 -33.17 19.58
C VAL A 175 -11.67 -34.59 18.98
N TYR A 176 -10.55 -35.07 18.42
CA TYR A 176 -10.42 -36.41 17.81
C TYR A 176 -9.53 -37.41 18.58
N SER A 177 -9.22 -37.16 19.86
CA SER A 177 -8.54 -38.12 20.75
C SER A 177 -9.44 -38.53 21.90
#